data_AF-A0A0M9ZZT5-F1
#
_entry.id   AF-A0A0M9ZZT5-F1
#
_cell.length_a   1.000
_cell.length_b   1.000
_cell.length_c   1.000
_cell.angle_alpha   90.00
_cell.angle_beta   90.00
_cell.angle_gamma   90.00
#
_symmetry.space_group_name_H-M   'P 1'
#
loop_
_entity.id
_entity.type
_entity.pdbx_description
1 polymer ?
#
loop_
_entity_poly.entity_id
_entity_poly.type
_entity_poly.pdbx_seq_one_letter_code
_entity_poly.pdbx_strand_id
1 'polypeptide(L)'
;MWPLPALAGFLLGAYELFWHQRLVAEVGRLAGPVFLEHLLPSEVLRTFLASVYGPNVANDEVIAGVLGGNGMRPRGDDLTISTGTTVKLELQGIDTKTYHLRTTQHYQFRNSVPVDRFVIFATSNALLRDTISAACRYPLFELYFIPDSSLFLESVDDLRHSTQIAIDYLDHEGQRRSAEPSQIPPVEVKFGEWATYLTFFRESMGPLPKLSPMSHMSDLRIFECDLSGIADDHVVRAICGLTVWSRTLQRTNDGFCYWQSPYPSFVDKISFDATGLAVADSPRHEFRVMPFTFRSATASAQWLEAAELGDLDVRSWLLPGHGVALLWREALS
;
A
#
# COMPACT_ATOMS: atom_id res chain seq x y z
N MET A 1 -11.53 60.37 26.37
CA MET A 1 -11.98 59.00 26.05
C MET A 1 -10.96 58.39 25.12
N TRP A 2 -10.02 57.57 25.58
CA TRP A 2 -9.11 56.73 24.75
C TRP A 2 -8.19 55.73 25.54
N PRO A 3 -8.55 55.15 26.72
CA PRO A 3 -7.69 54.12 27.32
C PRO A 3 -8.09 52.68 26.97
N LEU A 4 -9.33 52.42 26.55
CA LEU A 4 -9.87 51.07 26.39
C LEU A 4 -9.33 50.28 25.17
N PRO A 5 -9.15 50.86 23.97
CA PRO A 5 -8.63 50.12 22.82
C PRO A 5 -7.16 49.74 22.99
N ALA A 6 -6.38 50.62 23.60
CA ALA A 6 -4.96 50.40 23.88
C ALA A 6 -4.77 49.31 24.95
N LEU A 7 -5.64 49.28 25.98
CA LEU A 7 -5.62 48.23 27.00
C LEU A 7 -6.02 46.87 26.42
N ALA A 8 -7.03 46.82 25.54
CA ALA A 8 -7.44 45.61 24.85
C ALA A 8 -6.35 45.08 23.91
N GLY A 9 -5.70 45.97 23.15
CA GLY A 9 -4.56 45.62 22.29
C GLY A 9 -3.35 45.14 23.08
N PHE A 10 -3.06 45.75 24.24
CA PHE A 10 -1.98 45.32 25.12
C PHE A 10 -2.28 43.98 25.80
N LEU A 11 -3.52 43.73 26.21
CA LEU A 11 -3.95 42.45 26.79
C LEU A 11 -3.93 41.33 25.75
N LEU A 12 -4.37 41.59 24.52
CA LEU A 12 -4.25 40.63 23.40
C LEU A 12 -2.79 40.36 23.05
N GLY A 13 -1.96 41.40 22.97
CA GLY A 13 -0.52 41.26 22.71
C GLY A 13 0.19 40.49 23.84
N ALA A 14 -0.11 40.78 25.10
CA ALA A 14 0.46 40.06 26.25
C ALA A 14 -0.05 38.60 26.34
N TYR A 15 -1.30 38.36 25.93
CA TYR A 15 -1.86 37.02 25.85
C TYR A 15 -1.18 36.18 24.76
N GLU A 16 -1.01 36.71 23.55
CA GLU A 16 -0.33 36.00 22.45
C GLU A 16 1.18 35.83 22.69
N LEU A 17 1.88 36.85 23.16
CA LEU A 17 3.34 36.74 23.28
C LEU A 17 3.76 35.96 24.52
N PHE A 18 3.09 36.16 25.66
CA PHE A 18 3.59 35.65 26.93
C PHE A 18 2.78 34.46 27.43
N TRP A 19 1.46 34.55 27.42
CA TRP A 19 0.61 33.46 27.93
C TRP A 19 0.51 32.30 26.96
N HIS A 20 0.35 32.56 25.65
CA HIS A 20 0.29 31.50 24.65
C HIS A 20 1.62 30.76 24.51
N GLN A 21 2.75 31.48 24.41
CA GLN A 21 4.07 30.82 24.37
C GLN A 21 4.36 30.01 25.64
N ARG A 22 4.00 30.52 26.81
CA ARG A 22 4.21 29.83 28.08
C ARG A 22 3.26 28.66 28.27
N LEU A 23 2.00 28.76 27.82
CA LEU A 23 1.06 27.64 27.77
C LEU A 23 1.53 26.56 26.79
N VAL A 24 2.00 26.94 25.60
CA VAL A 24 2.55 25.98 24.62
C VAL A 24 3.84 25.32 25.15
N ALA A 25 4.69 26.07 25.86
CA ALA A 25 5.90 25.52 26.47
C ALA A 25 5.61 24.63 27.69
N GLU A 26 4.67 25.00 28.55
CA GLU A 26 4.24 24.18 29.71
C GLU A 26 3.41 22.97 29.26
N VAL A 27 2.56 23.10 28.25
CA VAL A 27 1.88 21.97 27.60
C VAL A 27 2.90 21.09 26.90
N GLY A 28 3.89 21.62 26.18
CA GLY A 28 4.97 20.82 25.59
C GLY A 28 5.86 20.13 26.61
N ARG A 29 5.96 20.67 27.83
CA ARG A 29 6.74 20.12 28.95
C ARG A 29 5.95 19.10 29.80
N LEU A 30 4.63 19.28 29.94
CA LEU A 30 3.71 18.36 30.64
C LEU A 30 3.19 17.25 29.70
N ALA A 31 3.00 17.56 28.42
CA ALA A 31 2.69 16.62 27.34
C ALA A 31 3.98 15.98 26.80
N GLY A 32 4.77 15.39 27.70
CA GLY A 32 5.85 14.49 27.32
C GLY A 32 5.34 13.29 26.51
N PRO A 33 6.25 12.37 26.10
CA PRO A 33 5.95 11.22 25.23
C PRO A 33 4.74 10.37 25.64
N VAL A 34 4.37 10.37 26.92
CA VAL A 34 3.22 9.64 27.48
C VAL A 34 1.85 10.18 27.01
N PHE A 35 1.69 11.48 26.76
CA PHE A 35 0.42 12.01 26.24
C PHE A 35 0.25 11.73 24.73
N LEU A 36 1.36 11.69 23.99
CA LEU A 36 1.36 11.33 22.57
C LEU A 36 1.00 9.85 22.35
N GLU A 37 1.27 8.97 23.32
CA GLU A 37 0.85 7.56 23.32
C GLU A 37 -0.67 7.37 23.55
N HIS A 38 -1.38 8.43 23.96
CA HIS A 38 -2.82 8.39 24.23
C HIS A 38 -3.66 9.18 23.22
N LEU A 39 -3.03 9.97 22.36
CA LEU A 39 -3.70 10.68 21.28
C LEU A 39 -3.79 9.79 20.05
N LEU A 40 -4.90 9.86 19.32
CA LEU A 40 -5.02 9.14 18.06
C LEU A 40 -4.03 9.76 17.05
N PRO A 41 -3.14 8.97 16.44
CA PRO A 41 -2.21 9.49 15.42
C PRO A 41 -2.93 10.25 14.30
N SER A 42 -4.15 9.83 13.97
CA SER A 42 -5.00 10.48 12.99
C SER A 42 -5.46 11.87 13.42
N GLU A 43 -5.79 12.08 14.69
CA GLU A 43 -6.20 13.40 15.21
C GLU A 43 -5.04 14.39 15.17
N VAL A 44 -3.83 13.95 15.57
CA VAL A 44 -2.62 14.79 15.52
C VAL A 44 -2.31 15.22 14.09
N LEU A 45 -2.30 14.27 13.15
CA LEU A 45 -2.01 14.57 11.76
C LEU A 45 -3.13 15.40 11.09
N ARG A 46 -4.40 15.15 11.46
CA ARG A 46 -5.55 15.94 11.00
C ARG A 46 -5.44 17.39 11.44
N THR A 47 -5.15 17.65 12.71
CA THR A 47 -4.96 19.01 13.22
C THR A 47 -3.80 19.70 12.51
N PHE A 48 -2.69 19.00 12.29
CA PHE A 48 -1.55 19.53 11.55
C PHE A 48 -1.91 19.88 10.10
N LEU A 49 -2.47 18.94 9.34
CA LEU A 49 -2.86 19.18 7.94
C LEU A 49 -3.92 20.27 7.82
N ALA A 50 -4.90 20.31 8.74
CA ALA A 50 -5.90 21.37 8.77
C ALA A 50 -5.29 22.74 9.06
N SER A 51 -4.20 22.81 9.84
CA SER A 51 -3.48 24.07 10.11
C SER A 51 -2.70 24.58 8.90
N VAL A 52 -2.20 23.68 8.04
CA VAL A 52 -1.38 24.04 6.86
C VAL A 52 -2.24 24.26 5.61
N TYR A 53 -3.18 23.34 5.36
CA TYR A 53 -3.98 23.28 4.12
C TYR A 53 -5.44 23.68 4.32
N GLY A 54 -5.86 23.98 5.55
CA GLY A 54 -7.27 24.17 5.90
C GLY A 54 -8.02 22.84 6.09
N PRO A 55 -9.21 22.88 6.71
CA PRO A 55 -10.04 21.68 6.87
C PRO A 55 -10.53 21.20 5.51
N ASN A 56 -10.05 20.05 5.06
CA ASN A 56 -10.43 19.42 3.81
C ASN A 56 -10.59 17.91 4.01
N VAL A 57 -11.63 17.32 3.40
CA VAL A 57 -11.87 15.87 3.44
C VAL A 57 -10.74 15.10 2.76
N ALA A 58 -10.06 15.70 1.76
CA ALA A 58 -8.87 15.11 1.14
C ALA A 58 -7.71 14.92 2.14
N ASN A 59 -7.69 15.64 3.26
CA ASN A 59 -6.67 15.41 4.30
C ASN A 59 -6.83 14.01 4.92
N ASP A 60 -8.03 13.43 4.94
CA ASP A 60 -8.27 12.12 5.55
C ASP A 60 -7.64 11.00 4.74
N GLU A 61 -7.62 11.12 3.42
CA GLU A 61 -6.90 10.21 2.52
C GLU A 61 -5.39 10.30 2.74
N VAL A 62 -4.86 11.52 2.90
CA VAL A 62 -3.44 11.75 3.21
C VAL A 62 -3.08 11.15 4.56
N ILE A 63 -3.94 11.30 5.58
CA ILE A 63 -3.72 10.75 6.91
C ILE A 63 -3.69 9.22 6.87
N ALA A 64 -4.71 8.62 6.26
CA ALA A 64 -4.78 7.16 6.13
C ALA A 64 -3.55 6.62 5.37
N GLY A 65 -3.17 7.31 4.30
CA GLY A 65 -2.00 6.97 3.49
C GLY A 65 -0.68 7.09 4.26
N VAL A 66 -0.49 8.16 5.05
CA VAL A 66 0.76 8.41 5.81
C VAL A 66 0.88 7.48 7.02
N LEU A 67 -0.24 7.18 7.67
CA LEU A 67 -0.23 6.31 8.84
C LEU A 67 -0.22 4.83 8.48
N GLY A 68 -0.66 4.46 7.26
CA GLY A 68 -0.82 3.06 6.86
C GLY A 68 -2.07 2.41 7.46
N GLY A 69 -3.12 3.20 7.65
CA GLY A 69 -4.35 2.80 8.33
C GLY A 69 -5.11 4.00 8.90
N ASN A 70 -6.25 3.76 9.54
CA ASN A 70 -7.12 4.84 10.01
C ASN A 70 -6.57 5.60 11.22
N GLY A 71 -5.57 5.05 11.92
CA GLY A 71 -4.99 5.64 13.13
C GLY A 71 -5.99 5.81 14.26
N MET A 72 -7.01 4.96 14.31
CA MET A 72 -8.12 5.01 15.27
C MET A 72 -7.84 4.22 16.54
N ARG A 73 -6.64 3.60 16.65
CA ARG A 73 -6.17 2.97 17.87
C ARG A 73 -5.01 3.79 18.46
N PRO A 74 -5.04 4.14 19.76
CA PRO A 74 -4.00 4.95 20.40
C PRO A 74 -2.57 4.38 20.25
N ARG A 75 -2.43 3.05 20.17
CA ARG A 75 -1.13 2.37 19.95
C ARG A 75 -0.76 2.16 18.49
N GLY A 76 -1.63 2.55 17.56
CA GLY A 76 -1.43 2.34 16.13
C GLY A 76 -1.49 0.86 15.73
N ASP A 77 -2.21 0.02 16.47
CA ASP A 77 -2.39 -1.41 16.11
C ASP A 77 -3.15 -1.60 14.79
N ASP A 78 -3.78 -0.54 14.28
CA ASP A 78 -4.44 -0.47 12.98
C ASP A 78 -3.55 0.13 11.88
N LEU A 79 -2.27 0.36 12.17
CA LEU A 79 -1.29 0.93 11.25
C LEU A 79 -0.34 -0.15 10.73
N THR A 80 -0.16 -0.18 9.41
CA THR A 80 0.85 -1.02 8.75
C THR A 80 1.92 -0.13 8.16
N ILE A 81 3.13 -0.23 8.71
CA ILE A 81 4.30 0.50 8.22
C ILE A 81 5.43 -0.51 8.03
N SER A 82 5.91 -0.65 6.80
CA SER A 82 7.06 -1.49 6.49
C SER A 82 8.36 -0.70 6.60
N THR A 83 9.31 -1.16 7.41
CA THR A 83 10.65 -0.57 7.59
C THR A 83 11.71 -1.20 6.71
N GLY A 84 11.39 -2.30 6.03
CA GLY A 84 12.26 -2.96 5.06
C GLY A 84 11.39 -3.60 4.00
N THR A 85 11.58 -3.20 2.75
CA THR A 85 10.74 -3.64 1.64
C THR A 85 11.59 -3.91 0.42
N THR A 86 11.43 -5.11 -0.14
CA THR A 86 12.05 -5.47 -1.40
C THR A 86 11.01 -6.01 -2.36
N VAL A 87 11.13 -5.63 -3.62
CA VAL A 87 10.19 -6.05 -4.68
C VAL A 87 10.98 -6.65 -5.83
N LYS A 88 10.48 -7.74 -6.40
CA LYS A 88 10.98 -8.33 -7.65
C LYS A 88 9.83 -8.45 -8.64
N LEU A 89 10.04 -7.93 -9.85
CA LEU A 89 9.12 -8.07 -10.98
C LEU A 89 9.80 -8.90 -12.07
N GLU A 90 9.18 -10.01 -12.46
CA GLU A 90 9.70 -10.91 -13.50
C GLU A 90 8.66 -11.09 -14.60
N LEU A 91 9.07 -10.86 -15.85
CA LEU A 91 8.23 -11.00 -17.02
C LEU A 91 8.59 -12.30 -17.74
N GLN A 92 7.63 -13.21 -17.85
CA GLN A 92 7.80 -14.49 -18.54
C GLN A 92 6.81 -14.59 -19.70
N GLY A 93 7.30 -14.45 -20.93
CA GLY A 93 6.50 -14.57 -22.15
C GLY A 93 5.89 -15.96 -22.30
N ILE A 94 4.63 -16.00 -22.71
CA ILE A 94 3.89 -17.22 -23.05
C ILE A 94 3.82 -17.34 -24.57
N ASP A 95 3.41 -16.24 -25.21
CA ASP A 95 3.37 -16.06 -26.65
C ASP A 95 3.65 -14.59 -27.01
N THR A 96 3.46 -14.21 -28.28
CA THR A 96 3.72 -12.84 -28.75
C THR A 96 2.75 -11.80 -28.20
N LYS A 97 1.64 -12.21 -27.56
CA LYS A 97 0.56 -11.34 -27.08
C LYS A 97 0.44 -11.33 -25.57
N THR A 98 0.89 -12.38 -24.89
CA THR A 98 0.66 -12.59 -23.46
C THR A 98 1.92 -13.01 -22.73
N TYR A 99 1.99 -12.60 -21.47
CA TYR A 99 3.08 -12.96 -20.57
C TYR A 99 2.52 -13.15 -19.14
N HIS A 100 3.26 -13.90 -18.34
CA HIS A 100 3.06 -13.93 -16.90
C HIS A 100 3.93 -12.86 -16.24
N LEU A 101 3.30 -11.97 -15.48
CA LEU A 101 3.97 -11.14 -14.50
C LEU A 101 4.07 -11.92 -13.20
N ARG A 102 5.29 -12.24 -12.76
CA ARG A 102 5.55 -12.75 -11.41
C ARG A 102 6.00 -11.61 -10.52
N THR A 103 5.39 -11.51 -9.35
CA THR A 103 5.76 -10.52 -8.36
C THR A 103 6.19 -11.23 -7.09
N THR A 104 7.29 -10.78 -6.50
CA THR A 104 7.70 -11.15 -5.15
C THR A 104 7.81 -9.87 -4.34
N GLN A 105 7.03 -9.76 -3.26
CA GLN A 105 7.12 -8.68 -2.31
C GLN A 105 7.54 -9.23 -0.95
N HIS A 106 8.51 -8.58 -0.31
CA HIS A 106 8.88 -8.84 1.07
C HIS A 106 8.71 -7.57 1.89
N TYR A 107 8.07 -7.70 3.05
CA TYR A 107 7.77 -6.62 3.96
C TYR A 107 8.20 -6.97 5.38
N GLN A 108 8.86 -6.02 6.04
CA GLN A 108 9.22 -6.11 7.45
C GLN A 108 8.51 -4.99 8.22
N PHE A 109 7.58 -5.33 9.10
CA PHE A 109 6.75 -4.34 9.77
C PHE A 109 7.45 -3.72 10.99
N ARG A 110 7.28 -2.40 11.15
CA ARG A 110 7.81 -1.62 12.28
C ARG A 110 7.28 -2.15 13.62
N ASN A 111 5.97 -2.37 13.65
CA ASN A 111 5.23 -2.91 14.79
C ASN A 111 4.61 -4.23 14.35
N SER A 112 4.48 -5.17 15.27
CA SER A 112 3.73 -6.40 15.00
C SER A 112 2.27 -6.07 14.76
N VAL A 113 1.69 -6.52 13.63
CA VAL A 113 0.32 -6.22 13.22
C VAL A 113 -0.61 -7.31 13.78
N PRO A 114 -1.51 -6.99 14.74
CA PRO A 114 -2.37 -7.98 15.39
C PRO A 114 -3.59 -8.29 14.52
N VAL A 115 -3.38 -9.08 13.47
CA VAL A 115 -4.45 -9.53 12.56
C VAL A 115 -4.39 -11.02 12.27
N ASP A 116 -5.56 -11.53 11.94
CA ASP A 116 -5.84 -12.91 11.56
C ASP A 116 -5.97 -13.10 10.04
N ARG A 117 -5.81 -12.03 9.22
CA ARG A 117 -6.07 -12.10 7.78
C ARG A 117 -5.14 -11.23 6.96
N PHE A 118 -4.84 -11.71 5.76
CA PHE A 118 -4.29 -10.95 4.65
C PHE A 118 -5.29 -10.93 3.50
N VAL A 119 -5.51 -9.78 2.88
CA VAL A 119 -6.53 -9.59 1.84
C VAL A 119 -5.88 -9.30 0.49
N ILE A 120 -6.35 -9.95 -0.56
CA ILE A 120 -5.90 -9.67 -1.93
C ILE A 120 -7.06 -9.09 -2.71
N PHE A 121 -6.85 -7.91 -3.28
CA PHE A 121 -7.77 -7.31 -4.23
C PHE A 121 -7.22 -7.48 -5.64
N ALA A 122 -8.04 -7.99 -6.55
CA ALA A 122 -7.74 -8.01 -7.97
C ALA A 122 -8.81 -7.21 -8.71
N THR A 123 -8.40 -6.24 -9.52
CA THR A 123 -9.35 -5.38 -10.25
C THR A 123 -8.88 -5.00 -11.64
N SER A 124 -9.81 -4.87 -12.57
CA SER A 124 -9.56 -4.25 -13.89
C SER A 124 -10.09 -2.82 -13.97
N ASN A 125 -10.63 -2.28 -12.87
CA ASN A 125 -11.24 -0.96 -12.82
C ASN A 125 -10.29 0.06 -12.18
N ALA A 126 -9.89 1.08 -12.96
CA ALA A 126 -8.95 2.10 -12.50
C ALA A 126 -9.48 2.92 -11.31
N LEU A 127 -10.79 3.19 -11.25
CA LEU A 127 -11.40 3.88 -10.11
C LEU A 127 -11.26 3.03 -8.84
N LEU A 128 -11.49 1.72 -8.93
CA LEU A 128 -11.30 0.82 -7.79
C LEU A 128 -9.83 0.75 -7.39
N ARG A 129 -8.91 0.62 -8.35
CA ARG A 129 -7.47 0.63 -8.09
C ARG A 129 -7.05 1.84 -7.25
N ASP A 130 -7.53 3.03 -7.62
CA ASP A 130 -7.14 4.28 -6.97
C ASP A 130 -7.79 4.48 -5.59
N THR A 131 -8.88 3.77 -5.29
CA THR A 131 -9.69 3.99 -4.08
C THR A 131 -9.56 2.87 -3.04
N ILE A 132 -9.15 1.65 -3.44
CA ILE A 132 -9.06 0.50 -2.55
C ILE A 132 -8.11 0.75 -1.38
N SER A 133 -6.93 1.33 -1.60
CA SER A 133 -5.97 1.59 -0.52
C SER A 133 -6.52 2.49 0.59
N ALA A 134 -7.36 3.47 0.23
CA ALA A 134 -8.01 4.35 1.19
C ALA A 134 -9.27 3.72 1.83
N ALA A 135 -9.93 2.80 1.12
CA ALA A 135 -11.20 2.21 1.54
C ALA A 135 -11.07 0.88 2.30
N CYS A 136 -9.90 0.24 2.20
CA CYS A 136 -9.64 -1.06 2.80
C CYS A 136 -9.75 -0.98 4.33
N ARG A 137 -10.47 -1.94 4.91
CA ARG A 137 -10.69 -2.03 6.36
C ARG A 137 -9.70 -2.96 7.06
N TYR A 138 -8.83 -3.62 6.29
CA TYR A 138 -7.83 -4.56 6.80
C TYR A 138 -6.43 -3.96 6.66
N PRO A 139 -5.57 -4.10 7.67
CA PRO A 139 -4.25 -3.48 7.67
C PRO A 139 -3.24 -4.22 6.77
N LEU A 140 -3.44 -5.52 6.53
CA LEU A 140 -2.60 -6.30 5.62
C LEU A 140 -3.37 -6.63 4.34
N PHE A 141 -2.95 -6.04 3.23
CA PHE A 141 -3.52 -6.33 1.92
C PHE A 141 -2.54 -6.10 0.77
N GLU A 142 -2.87 -6.67 -0.39
CA GLU A 142 -2.26 -6.38 -1.68
C GLU A 142 -3.31 -6.04 -2.74
N LEU A 143 -2.90 -5.28 -3.76
CA LEU A 143 -3.75 -4.86 -4.87
C LEU A 143 -3.09 -5.19 -6.20
N TYR A 144 -3.72 -6.06 -6.98
CA TYR A 144 -3.34 -6.41 -8.34
C TYR A 144 -4.28 -5.74 -9.33
N PHE A 145 -3.73 -4.89 -10.20
CA PHE A 145 -4.46 -4.27 -11.29
C PHE A 145 -4.21 -5.02 -12.59
N ILE A 146 -5.27 -5.55 -13.19
CA ILE A 146 -5.22 -6.28 -14.47
C ILE A 146 -5.95 -5.40 -15.50
N PRO A 147 -5.24 -4.57 -16.27
CA PRO A 147 -5.86 -3.51 -17.09
C PRO A 147 -6.79 -4.07 -18.17
N ASP A 148 -6.50 -5.25 -18.70
CA ASP A 148 -7.31 -5.90 -19.71
C ASP A 148 -8.48 -6.68 -19.10
N SER A 149 -9.69 -6.12 -19.24
CA SER A 149 -10.93 -6.75 -18.78
C SER A 149 -11.22 -8.11 -19.44
N SER A 150 -10.70 -8.35 -20.64
CA SER A 150 -10.89 -9.63 -21.33
C SER A 150 -10.05 -10.78 -20.76
N LEU A 151 -8.90 -10.46 -20.14
CA LEU A 151 -8.04 -11.42 -19.44
C LEU A 151 -8.31 -11.47 -17.93
N PHE A 152 -9.18 -10.59 -17.41
CA PHE A 152 -9.36 -10.41 -15.97
C PHE A 152 -9.65 -11.72 -15.23
N LEU A 153 -10.63 -12.51 -15.68
CA LEU A 153 -11.02 -13.75 -14.99
C LEU A 153 -9.92 -14.82 -15.04
N GLU A 154 -9.25 -14.98 -16.18
CA GLU A 154 -8.13 -15.92 -16.32
C GLU A 154 -6.94 -15.50 -15.45
N SER A 155 -6.66 -14.20 -15.39
CA SER A 155 -5.59 -13.63 -14.58
C SER A 155 -5.85 -13.75 -13.09
N VAL A 156 -7.11 -13.58 -12.67
CA VAL A 156 -7.58 -13.80 -11.30
C VAL A 156 -7.44 -15.27 -10.92
N ASP A 157 -7.80 -16.18 -11.83
CA ASP A 157 -7.68 -17.61 -11.58
C ASP A 157 -6.21 -18.02 -11.45
N ASP A 158 -5.33 -17.50 -12.32
CA ASP A 158 -3.88 -17.68 -12.20
C ASP A 158 -3.34 -17.11 -10.89
N LEU A 159 -3.75 -15.90 -10.51
CA LEU A 159 -3.38 -15.26 -9.24
C LEU A 159 -3.76 -16.13 -8.05
N ARG A 160 -5.00 -16.62 -8.01
CA ARG A 160 -5.50 -17.45 -6.92
C ARG A 160 -4.68 -18.72 -6.72
N HIS A 161 -4.32 -19.41 -7.81
CA HIS A 161 -3.62 -20.69 -7.74
C HIS A 161 -2.10 -20.56 -7.62
N SER A 162 -1.53 -19.42 -8.02
CA SER A 162 -0.10 -19.16 -7.96
C SER A 162 0.34 -18.42 -6.70
N THR A 163 -0.58 -17.78 -5.98
CA THR A 163 -0.23 -17.00 -4.80
C THR A 163 0.28 -17.89 -3.69
N GLN A 164 1.44 -17.54 -3.15
CA GLN A 164 2.04 -18.18 -1.99
C GLN A 164 2.41 -17.10 -0.98
N ILE A 165 2.26 -17.40 0.31
CA ILE A 165 2.46 -16.41 1.37
C ILE A 165 3.27 -17.04 2.50
N ALA A 166 4.41 -16.46 2.82
CA ALA A 166 5.17 -16.77 4.02
C ALA A 166 5.01 -15.63 5.03
N ILE A 167 4.97 -15.97 6.31
CA ILE A 167 4.86 -14.98 7.40
C ILE A 167 5.93 -15.19 8.45
N ASP A 168 6.44 -14.09 8.98
CA ASP A 168 7.13 -14.05 10.26
C ASP A 168 6.15 -13.53 11.31
N TYR A 169 5.99 -14.22 12.43
CA TYR A 169 4.95 -13.91 13.41
C TYR A 169 5.39 -14.12 14.86
N LEU A 170 4.60 -13.54 15.78
CA LEU A 170 4.64 -13.83 17.21
C LEU A 170 3.54 -14.83 17.54
N ASP A 171 3.86 -15.88 18.29
CA ASP A 171 2.86 -16.77 18.88
C ASP A 171 2.23 -16.16 20.15
N HIS A 172 1.28 -16.86 20.77
CA HIS A 172 0.65 -16.41 22.03
C HIS A 172 1.63 -16.30 23.21
N GLU A 173 2.74 -17.05 23.19
CA GLU A 173 3.81 -16.96 24.18
C GLU A 173 4.75 -15.77 23.92
N GLY A 174 4.61 -15.11 22.77
CA GLY A 174 5.46 -14.00 22.34
C GLY A 174 6.77 -14.44 21.71
N GLN A 175 6.92 -15.72 21.35
CA GLN A 175 8.08 -16.21 20.63
C GLN A 175 7.94 -15.89 19.14
N ARG A 176 9.07 -15.57 18.49
CA ARG A 176 9.11 -15.37 17.03
C ARG A 176 9.15 -16.71 16.33
N ARG A 177 8.32 -16.85 15.30
CA ARG A 177 8.16 -18.04 14.46
C ARG A 177 8.03 -17.60 13.01
N SER A 178 8.17 -18.55 12.10
CA SER A 178 7.92 -18.35 10.67
C SER A 178 7.05 -19.49 10.14
N ALA A 179 6.20 -19.20 9.16
CA ALA A 179 5.39 -20.19 8.47
C ALA A 179 5.70 -20.17 6.97
N GLU A 180 5.75 -21.37 6.37
CA GLU A 180 6.18 -21.58 4.99
C GLU A 180 5.05 -21.30 3.97
N PRO A 181 5.39 -20.96 2.71
CA PRO A 181 4.43 -20.49 1.71
C PRO A 181 3.25 -21.41 1.40
N SER A 182 3.40 -22.72 1.62
CA SER A 182 2.41 -23.74 1.26
C SER A 182 1.21 -23.84 2.19
N GLN A 183 1.18 -23.09 3.29
CA GLN A 183 0.17 -23.25 4.35
C GLN A 183 -0.98 -22.24 4.31
N ILE A 184 -0.97 -21.28 3.36
CA ILE A 184 -1.91 -20.14 3.36
C ILE A 184 -2.60 -19.98 2.00
N PRO A 185 -3.67 -20.75 1.71
CA PRO A 185 -4.38 -20.65 0.44
C PRO A 185 -5.31 -19.42 0.40
N PRO A 186 -5.34 -18.65 -0.71
CA PRO A 186 -6.36 -17.62 -0.91
C PRO A 186 -7.75 -18.22 -1.12
N VAL A 187 -8.72 -17.74 -0.33
CA VAL A 187 -10.13 -18.10 -0.42
C VAL A 187 -10.92 -16.92 -0.95
N GLU A 188 -11.73 -17.13 -1.98
CA GLU A 188 -12.55 -16.06 -2.55
C GLU A 188 -13.66 -15.63 -1.58
N VAL A 189 -13.72 -14.34 -1.30
CA VAL A 189 -14.73 -13.74 -0.43
C VAL A 189 -16.07 -13.72 -1.14
N LYS A 190 -17.10 -14.22 -0.47
CA LYS A 190 -18.47 -14.21 -0.99
C LYS A 190 -18.91 -12.79 -1.30
N PHE A 191 -19.58 -12.62 -2.44
CA PHE A 191 -20.09 -11.33 -2.90
C PHE A 191 -20.86 -10.53 -1.83
N GLY A 192 -21.71 -11.20 -1.04
CA GLY A 192 -22.49 -10.56 0.04
C GLY A 192 -21.66 -9.97 1.17
N GLU A 193 -20.38 -10.32 1.26
CA GLU A 193 -19.46 -9.90 2.32
C GLU A 193 -18.49 -8.80 1.89
N TRP A 194 -18.46 -8.41 0.60
CA TRP A 194 -17.52 -7.40 0.09
C TRP A 194 -17.56 -6.07 0.84
N ALA A 195 -18.74 -5.67 1.31
CA ALA A 195 -18.91 -4.46 2.11
C ALA A 195 -18.18 -4.50 3.47
N THR A 196 -17.82 -5.70 3.96
CA THR A 196 -16.98 -5.87 5.16
C THR A 196 -15.54 -5.43 4.90
N TYR A 197 -15.07 -5.54 3.65
CA TYR A 197 -13.68 -5.30 3.24
C TYR A 197 -13.46 -3.86 2.75
N LEU A 198 -14.43 -3.31 2.01
CA LEU A 198 -14.30 -2.00 1.36
C LEU A 198 -15.39 -1.04 1.83
N THR A 199 -14.96 0.07 2.42
CA THR A 199 -15.84 1.06 3.05
C THR A 199 -16.79 1.73 2.06
N PHE A 200 -16.34 2.00 0.83
CA PHE A 200 -17.16 2.65 -0.20
C PHE A 200 -18.40 1.83 -0.64
N PHE A 201 -18.49 0.55 -0.30
CA PHE A 201 -19.70 -0.26 -0.51
C PHE A 201 -20.74 -0.09 0.60
N ARG A 202 -20.34 0.43 1.75
CA ARG A 202 -21.23 0.70 2.89
C ARG A 202 -21.75 2.13 2.85
N GLU A 203 -20.86 3.07 2.58
CA GLU A 203 -21.09 4.51 2.68
C GLU A 203 -20.24 5.30 1.70
N SER A 204 -20.56 6.58 1.50
CA SER A 204 -19.75 7.47 0.66
C SER A 204 -18.42 7.82 1.35
N MET A 205 -17.36 7.96 0.57
CA MET A 205 -16.02 8.31 1.05
C MET A 205 -15.58 9.63 0.42
N GLY A 206 -15.76 10.74 1.15
CA GLY A 206 -15.42 12.07 0.67
C GLY A 206 -16.08 12.39 -0.68
N PRO A 207 -15.29 12.64 -1.76
CA PRO A 207 -15.84 12.89 -3.08
C PRO A 207 -16.39 11.63 -3.78
N LEU A 208 -16.04 10.43 -3.30
CA LEU A 208 -16.48 9.17 -3.88
C LEU A 208 -17.88 8.80 -3.34
N PRO A 209 -18.92 8.72 -4.21
CA PRO A 209 -20.22 8.26 -3.77
C PRO A 209 -20.17 6.77 -3.38
N LYS A 210 -21.10 6.36 -2.52
CA LYS A 210 -21.32 4.94 -2.23
C LYS A 210 -21.46 4.14 -3.54
N LEU A 211 -20.61 3.13 -3.71
CA LEU A 211 -20.62 2.23 -4.86
C LEU A 211 -21.51 1.02 -4.57
N SER A 212 -22.02 0.41 -5.64
CA SER A 212 -22.78 -0.84 -5.56
C SER A 212 -21.86 -2.02 -5.85
N PRO A 213 -21.71 -3.01 -4.95
CA PRO A 213 -20.95 -4.23 -5.23
C PRO A 213 -21.39 -4.92 -6.52
N MET A 214 -22.70 -4.93 -6.83
CA MET A 214 -23.26 -5.59 -8.01
C MET A 214 -22.64 -5.05 -9.32
N SER A 215 -22.31 -3.76 -9.36
CA SER A 215 -21.72 -3.12 -10.53
C SER A 215 -20.28 -3.56 -10.81
N HIS A 216 -19.67 -4.28 -9.85
CA HIS A 216 -18.25 -4.65 -9.89
C HIS A 216 -18.02 -6.16 -9.92
N MET A 217 -19.07 -6.96 -10.12
CA MET A 217 -18.96 -8.42 -10.21
C MET A 217 -18.14 -8.90 -11.42
N SER A 218 -17.91 -8.07 -12.43
CA SER A 218 -17.09 -8.42 -13.60
C SER A 218 -15.66 -7.89 -13.52
N ASP A 219 -15.37 -6.94 -12.62
CA ASP A 219 -14.11 -6.18 -12.63
C ASP A 219 -13.41 -6.13 -11.26
N LEU A 220 -13.95 -6.76 -10.22
CA LEU A 220 -13.35 -6.89 -8.88
C LEU A 220 -13.44 -8.32 -8.36
N ARG A 221 -12.36 -8.80 -7.74
CA ARG A 221 -12.32 -10.04 -6.97
C ARG A 221 -11.57 -9.79 -5.67
N ILE A 222 -12.07 -10.37 -4.58
CA ILE A 222 -11.49 -10.22 -3.24
C ILE A 222 -11.19 -11.62 -2.73
N PHE A 223 -9.95 -11.83 -2.30
CA PHE A 223 -9.54 -13.05 -1.63
C PHE A 223 -9.10 -12.74 -0.21
N GLU A 224 -9.42 -13.64 0.71
CA GLU A 224 -8.87 -13.62 2.06
C GLU A 224 -7.95 -14.81 2.27
N CYS A 225 -6.89 -14.58 3.03
CA CYS A 225 -5.93 -15.58 3.47
C CYS A 225 -5.99 -15.60 4.99
N ASP A 226 -6.46 -16.70 5.57
CA ASP A 226 -6.53 -16.86 7.03
C ASP A 226 -5.11 -17.06 7.57
N LEU A 227 -4.68 -16.12 8.41
CA LEU A 227 -3.38 -16.14 9.05
C LEU A 227 -3.37 -16.83 10.43
N SER A 228 -4.53 -17.10 11.01
CA SER A 228 -4.64 -17.58 12.38
C SER A 228 -4.36 -19.08 12.54
N GLY A 229 -4.72 -19.89 11.53
CA GLY A 229 -4.70 -21.35 11.56
C GLY A 229 -3.51 -22.01 10.85
N ILE A 230 -2.44 -21.27 10.57
CA ILE A 230 -1.35 -21.74 9.68
C ILE A 230 -0.37 -22.67 10.38
N ALA A 231 -0.19 -22.54 11.70
CA ALA A 231 0.76 -23.35 12.45
C ALA A 231 0.05 -24.48 13.19
N ASP A 232 0.40 -25.71 12.83
CA ASP A 232 -0.16 -26.94 13.40
C ASP A 232 0.04 -27.03 14.93
N ASP A 233 1.09 -26.38 15.46
CA ASP A 233 1.48 -26.44 16.87
C ASP A 233 1.31 -25.11 17.65
N HIS A 234 1.07 -23.99 16.96
CA HIS A 234 1.10 -22.64 17.55
C HIS A 234 0.05 -21.73 16.93
N VAL A 235 -0.56 -20.85 17.74
CA VAL A 235 -1.54 -19.87 17.24
C VAL A 235 -0.85 -18.53 16.99
N VAL A 236 -1.10 -17.96 15.82
CA VAL A 236 -0.56 -16.66 15.40
C VAL A 236 -1.22 -15.55 16.21
N ARG A 237 -0.40 -14.76 16.92
CA ARG A 237 -0.84 -13.59 17.68
C ARG A 237 -0.70 -12.28 16.90
N ALA A 238 0.41 -12.10 16.20
CA ALA A 238 0.68 -10.89 15.42
C ALA A 238 1.73 -11.12 14.33
N ILE A 239 1.58 -10.43 13.20
CA ILE A 239 2.49 -10.55 12.05
C ILE A 239 3.62 -9.53 12.16
N CYS A 240 4.86 -10.00 12.00
CA CYS A 240 6.07 -9.19 12.00
C CYS A 240 6.62 -8.95 10.59
N GLY A 241 6.40 -9.89 9.68
CA GLY A 241 6.86 -9.81 8.30
C GLY A 241 6.00 -10.66 7.38
N LEU A 242 5.99 -10.29 6.11
CA LEU A 242 5.16 -10.92 5.08
C LEU A 242 5.99 -11.05 3.81
N THR A 243 6.00 -12.23 3.22
CA THR A 243 6.51 -12.42 1.85
C THR A 243 5.40 -12.98 0.98
N VAL A 244 5.10 -12.30 -0.12
CA VAL A 244 4.07 -12.68 -1.06
C VAL A 244 4.72 -12.99 -2.39
N TRP A 245 4.41 -14.15 -2.95
CA TRP A 245 4.70 -14.49 -4.33
C TRP A 245 3.38 -14.60 -5.06
N SER A 246 3.30 -14.05 -6.26
CA SER A 246 2.10 -14.18 -7.07
C SER A 246 2.42 -14.09 -8.56
N ARG A 247 1.49 -14.61 -9.37
CA ARG A 247 1.56 -14.56 -10.82
C ARG A 247 0.24 -14.08 -11.40
N THR A 248 0.30 -13.18 -12.37
CA THR A 248 -0.87 -12.75 -13.14
C THR A 248 -0.58 -12.85 -14.63
N LEU A 249 -1.59 -13.22 -15.41
CA LEU A 249 -1.56 -13.14 -16.87
C LEU A 249 -1.80 -11.69 -17.33
N GLN A 250 -1.02 -11.20 -18.29
CA GLN A 250 -1.15 -9.84 -18.84
C GLN A 250 -0.83 -9.81 -20.33
N ARG A 251 -1.19 -8.71 -21.02
CA ARG A 251 -0.84 -8.54 -22.43
C ARG A 251 0.51 -7.87 -22.61
N THR A 252 1.29 -8.42 -23.53
CA THR A 252 2.58 -7.84 -23.93
C THR A 252 2.41 -6.49 -24.61
N ASN A 253 1.29 -6.25 -25.30
CA ASN A 253 1.04 -4.98 -26.00
C ASN A 253 0.56 -3.83 -25.08
N ASP A 254 0.31 -4.10 -23.80
CA ASP A 254 0.03 -3.04 -22.82
C ASP A 254 1.27 -2.14 -22.64
N GLY A 255 2.47 -2.69 -22.86
CA GLY A 255 3.73 -1.94 -22.87
C GLY A 255 4.23 -1.52 -21.49
N PHE A 256 3.61 -2.00 -20.41
CA PHE A 256 4.08 -1.76 -19.05
C PHE A 256 3.60 -2.78 -18.03
N CYS A 257 4.35 -2.86 -16.93
CA CYS A 257 3.90 -3.41 -15.65
C CYS A 257 4.34 -2.46 -14.54
N TYR A 258 3.79 -2.60 -13.34
CA TYR A 258 4.18 -1.74 -12.23
C TYR A 258 3.98 -2.42 -10.87
N TRP A 259 4.64 -1.84 -9.88
CA TRP A 259 4.36 -2.09 -8.48
C TRP A 259 4.06 -0.76 -7.80
N GLN A 260 3.13 -0.78 -6.85
CA GLN A 260 2.74 0.36 -6.03
C GLN A 260 2.72 -0.06 -4.57
N SER A 261 3.20 0.81 -3.68
CA SER A 261 3.20 0.53 -2.25
C SER A 261 1.76 0.46 -1.71
N PRO A 262 1.35 -0.63 -1.04
CA PRO A 262 0.01 -0.75 -0.44
C PRO A 262 -0.14 0.07 0.85
N TYR A 263 0.96 0.31 1.55
CA TYR A 263 1.08 1.07 2.81
C TYR A 263 2.38 1.90 2.80
N PRO A 264 2.64 2.76 3.81
CA PRO A 264 3.95 3.35 4.02
C PRO A 264 5.04 2.28 4.10
N SER A 265 5.97 2.33 3.16
CA SER A 265 7.04 1.34 3.01
C SER A 265 8.36 2.04 2.80
N PHE A 266 9.34 1.77 3.65
CA PHE A 266 10.72 2.02 3.31
C PHE A 266 11.16 0.94 2.32
N VAL A 267 11.44 1.36 1.08
CA VAL A 267 11.84 0.46 0.01
C VAL A 267 13.33 0.53 -0.16
N ASP A 268 14.00 -0.59 0.10
CA ASP A 268 15.43 -0.74 -0.11
C ASP A 268 15.71 -0.83 -1.61
N LYS A 269 15.02 -1.75 -2.28
CA LYS A 269 15.38 -2.21 -3.63
C LYS A 269 14.17 -2.71 -4.41
N ILE A 270 14.14 -2.40 -5.70
CA ILE A 270 13.26 -3.04 -6.68
C ILE A 270 14.09 -3.70 -7.77
N SER A 271 13.88 -4.99 -8.01
CA SER A 271 14.61 -5.77 -9.01
C SER A 271 13.71 -6.09 -10.18
N PHE A 272 14.24 -6.05 -11.40
CA PHE A 272 13.49 -6.33 -12.63
C PHE A 272 14.19 -7.43 -13.42
N ASP A 273 13.42 -8.41 -13.89
CA ASP A 273 13.89 -9.41 -14.85
C ASP A 273 12.90 -9.49 -16.01
N ALA A 274 13.30 -8.99 -17.18
CA ALA A 274 12.50 -9.08 -18.40
C ALA A 274 13.13 -10.00 -19.46
N THR A 275 14.18 -10.75 -19.09
CA THR A 275 14.86 -11.66 -20.02
C THR A 275 13.93 -12.75 -20.53
N GLY A 276 12.98 -13.17 -19.68
CA GLY A 276 11.95 -14.16 -20.00
C GLY A 276 10.84 -13.64 -20.92
N LEU A 277 10.75 -12.35 -21.22
CA LEU A 277 9.70 -11.81 -22.11
C LEU A 277 9.93 -12.21 -23.57
N ALA A 278 11.17 -12.45 -23.97
CA ALA A 278 11.52 -12.83 -25.33
C ALA A 278 11.07 -14.27 -25.64
N VAL A 279 10.13 -14.39 -26.59
CA VAL A 279 9.66 -15.67 -27.15
C VAL A 279 10.01 -15.76 -28.64
N ALA A 280 9.91 -16.96 -29.23
CA ALA A 280 10.09 -17.12 -30.67
C ALA A 280 9.15 -16.18 -31.45
N ASP A 281 9.66 -15.56 -32.51
CA ASP A 281 8.95 -14.61 -33.37
C ASP A 281 8.44 -13.32 -32.69
N SER A 282 8.88 -13.02 -31.45
CA SER A 282 8.60 -11.74 -30.80
C SER A 282 9.59 -10.64 -31.24
N PRO A 283 9.13 -9.38 -31.38
CA PRO A 283 10.04 -8.27 -31.61
C PRO A 283 11.00 -8.12 -30.42
N ARG A 284 12.19 -7.57 -30.68
CA ARG A 284 13.09 -7.16 -29.61
C ARG A 284 12.47 -6.01 -28.85
N HIS A 285 12.54 -6.04 -27.53
CA HIS A 285 12.02 -4.99 -26.67
C HIS A 285 13.16 -4.24 -25.99
N GLU A 286 13.00 -2.92 -25.88
CA GLU A 286 13.78 -2.08 -24.98
C GLU A 286 12.92 -1.67 -23.78
N PHE A 287 13.55 -1.48 -22.63
CA PHE A 287 12.89 -1.29 -21.35
C PHE A 287 13.28 0.02 -20.69
N ARG A 288 12.36 0.62 -19.94
CA ARG A 288 12.62 1.82 -19.17
C ARG A 288 11.93 1.76 -17.81
N VAL A 289 12.70 2.03 -16.76
CA VAL A 289 12.18 2.13 -15.39
C VAL A 289 11.71 3.57 -15.13
N MET A 290 10.45 3.73 -14.75
CA MET A 290 9.83 5.02 -14.45
C MET A 290 9.22 5.03 -13.05
N PRO A 291 9.94 5.60 -12.07
CA PRO A 291 9.35 5.99 -10.79
C PRO A 291 8.19 6.97 -11.01
N PHE A 292 7.10 6.80 -10.27
CA PHE A 292 6.02 7.78 -10.20
C PHE A 292 5.86 8.25 -8.75
N THR A 293 5.49 9.53 -8.60
CA THR A 293 5.22 10.22 -7.32
C THR A 293 6.36 10.23 -6.29
N PHE A 294 7.54 9.69 -6.65
CA PHE A 294 8.81 9.91 -5.95
C PHE A 294 9.96 10.13 -6.96
N ARG A 295 11.08 10.67 -6.47
CA ARG A 295 12.31 10.83 -7.27
C ARG A 295 13.30 9.74 -6.88
N SER A 296 13.66 8.87 -7.83
CA SER A 296 14.84 8.02 -7.69
C SER A 296 16.04 8.73 -8.33
N ALA A 297 17.15 8.81 -7.60
CA ALA A 297 18.42 9.30 -8.14
C ALA A 297 19.14 8.28 -9.03
N THR A 298 18.70 7.02 -9.00
CA THR A 298 19.36 5.87 -9.64
C THR A 298 18.59 5.32 -10.84
N ALA A 299 17.35 5.77 -11.08
CA ALA A 299 16.57 5.34 -12.23
C ALA A 299 17.19 5.86 -13.54
N SER A 300 17.53 4.94 -14.45
CA SER A 300 17.98 5.30 -15.79
C SER A 300 16.84 5.94 -16.59
N ALA A 301 17.11 7.09 -17.20
CA ALA A 301 16.19 7.71 -18.15
C ALA A 301 16.26 7.08 -19.54
N GLN A 302 17.21 6.18 -19.78
CA GLN A 302 17.46 5.54 -21.07
C GLN A 302 16.62 4.28 -21.23
N TRP A 303 16.41 3.90 -22.49
CA TRP A 303 15.87 2.59 -22.86
C TRP A 303 17.03 1.59 -22.84
N LEU A 304 16.83 0.44 -22.20
CA LEU A 304 17.84 -0.58 -21.91
C LEU A 304 17.43 -1.91 -22.52
N GLU A 305 18.39 -2.76 -22.84
CA GLU A 305 18.11 -4.17 -23.15
C GLU A 305 17.67 -4.92 -21.89
N ALA A 306 16.96 -6.05 -22.06
CA ALA A 306 16.48 -6.86 -20.94
C ALA A 306 17.62 -7.32 -20.00
N ALA A 307 18.80 -7.64 -20.55
CA ALA A 307 19.96 -8.09 -19.78
C ALA A 307 20.68 -6.95 -19.03
N GLU A 308 20.39 -5.70 -19.39
CA GLU A 308 20.92 -4.50 -18.75
C GLU A 308 19.99 -3.98 -17.65
N LEU A 309 18.77 -4.55 -17.55
CA LEU A 309 17.90 -4.31 -16.41
C LEU A 309 18.58 -4.84 -15.15
N GLY A 310 18.92 -3.91 -14.28
CA GLY A 310 19.47 -4.21 -12.97
C GLY A 310 18.51 -3.83 -11.86
N ASP A 311 19.11 -3.68 -10.71
CA ASP A 311 18.43 -3.33 -9.49
C ASP A 311 18.27 -1.81 -9.36
N LEU A 312 17.06 -1.36 -9.08
CA LEU A 312 16.80 0.01 -8.67
C LEU A 312 17.02 0.13 -7.16
N ASP A 313 18.13 0.75 -6.76
CA ASP A 313 18.39 1.14 -5.37
C ASP A 313 17.51 2.35 -5.02
N VAL A 314 16.46 2.14 -4.23
CA VAL A 314 15.44 3.16 -3.93
C VAL A 314 15.78 3.90 -2.64
N ARG A 315 16.05 3.16 -1.55
CA ARG A 315 16.36 3.65 -0.19
C ARG A 315 15.52 4.86 0.23
N SER A 316 14.21 4.75 0.06
CA SER A 316 13.29 5.86 0.31
C SER A 316 11.96 5.36 0.85
N TRP A 317 11.27 6.25 1.57
CA TRP A 317 9.90 6.03 2.01
C TRP A 317 8.93 6.26 0.84
N LEU A 318 8.14 5.23 0.54
CA LEU A 318 7.06 5.26 -0.44
C LEU A 318 5.73 5.21 0.32
N LEU A 319 4.80 6.06 -0.09
CA LEU A 319 3.44 6.10 0.44
C LEU A 319 2.50 5.36 -0.50
N PRO A 320 1.27 5.01 -0.07
CA PRO A 320 0.23 4.58 -1.00
C PRO A 320 0.09 5.57 -2.18
N GLY A 321 0.11 5.04 -3.40
CA GLY A 321 0.17 5.85 -4.62
C GLY A 321 1.58 6.11 -5.14
N HIS A 322 2.63 5.69 -4.42
CA HIS A 322 4.02 5.70 -4.88
C HIS A 322 4.45 4.33 -5.38
N GLY A 323 5.29 4.30 -6.40
CA GLY A 323 5.71 3.06 -7.01
C GLY A 323 6.53 3.26 -8.28
N VAL A 324 6.78 2.16 -8.97
CA VAL A 324 7.61 2.14 -10.16
C VAL A 324 6.90 1.39 -11.27
N ALA A 325 6.98 1.93 -12.48
CA ALA A 325 6.57 1.24 -13.69
C ALA A 325 7.80 0.76 -14.47
N LEU A 326 7.76 -0.45 -14.99
CA LEU A 326 8.65 -0.91 -16.05
C LEU A 326 7.88 -0.79 -17.37
N LEU A 327 8.32 0.11 -18.23
CA LEU A 327 7.79 0.28 -19.57
C LEU A 327 8.62 -0.51 -20.57
N TRP A 328 8.02 -0.96 -21.66
CA TRP A 328 8.75 -1.51 -22.80
C TRP A 328 8.15 -1.05 -24.13
N ARG A 329 8.99 -1.09 -25.16
CA ARG A 329 8.61 -0.79 -26.54
C ARG A 329 9.39 -1.70 -27.48
N GLU A 330 8.90 -1.86 -28.70
CA GLU A 330 9.66 -2.51 -29.77
C GLU A 330 10.92 -1.68 -30.10
N ALA A 331 12.07 -2.35 -30.19
CA ALA A 331 13.33 -1.73 -30.57
C ALA A 331 13.24 -1.28 -32.04
N LEU A 332 13.70 -0.06 -32.32
CA LEU A 332 13.80 0.44 -33.70
C LEU A 332 14.95 -0.30 -34.40
N SER A 333 14.60 -1.10 -35.40
CA SER A 333 15.53 -1.88 -36.23
C SER A 333 16.47 -1.01 -37.07
#